data_AF-A0A9E5HC97-F1
#
_entry.id   AF-A0A9E5HC97-F1
#
_cell.length_a   1.000
_cell.length_b   1.000
_cell.length_c   1.000
_cell.angle_alpha   90.00
_cell.angle_beta   90.00
_cell.angle_gamma   90.00
#
_symmetry.space_group_name_H-M   'P 1'
#
loop_
_entity.id
_entity.type
_entity.pdbx_description
1 polymer ?
#
loop_
_entity_poly.entity_id
_entity_poly.type
_entity_poly.pdbx_seq_one_letter_code
_entity_poly.pdbx_strand_id
1 'polypeptide(L)'
;MRNLISIYCWRTHVPIGGSVTALMADIDHFKSINDAHGHFVGDQVICSVAHTLKSAIRASDLVARFWGEEFVVILPNIPPKDANTLAQRLRRKVSEITTDTTPIAITISIGISRFDTAELFESGLEHYD
;
A
#
# COMPACT_ATOMS: atom_id res chain seq x y z
N MET A 1 -16.07 -18.19 -8.33
CA MET A 1 -15.55 -17.62 -7.07
C MET A 1 -15.57 -16.11 -7.25
N ARG A 2 -16.37 -15.41 -6.44
CA ARG A 2 -16.82 -14.05 -6.71
C ARG A 2 -15.70 -13.05 -6.41
N ASN A 3 -15.35 -12.24 -7.42
CA ASN A 3 -14.61 -11.00 -7.27
C ASN A 3 -15.38 -10.09 -6.31
N LEU A 4 -14.94 -10.04 -5.05
CA LEU A 4 -15.36 -9.02 -4.10
C LEU A 4 -14.31 -7.91 -4.13
N ILE A 5 -14.35 -7.10 -5.19
CA ILE A 5 -13.97 -5.69 -5.04
C ILE A 5 -15.06 -5.10 -4.15
N SER A 6 -14.88 -5.24 -2.84
CA SER A 6 -15.67 -4.49 -1.88
C SER A 6 -15.25 -3.03 -2.06
N ILE A 7 -16.09 -2.31 -2.79
CA ILE A 7 -16.10 -0.85 -2.86
C ILE A 7 -16.20 -0.36 -1.42
N TYR A 8 -15.06 -0.07 -0.80
CA TYR A 8 -15.04 0.71 0.42
C TYR A 8 -15.45 2.13 0.02
N CYS A 9 -16.69 2.46 0.39
CA CYS A 9 -17.25 3.80 0.39
C CYS A 9 -16.20 4.79 0.92
N TRP A 10 -15.76 5.70 0.04
CA TRP A 10 -14.79 6.74 0.34
C TRP A 10 -15.32 7.64 1.46
N ARG A 11 -14.75 7.51 2.65
CA ARG A 11 -15.02 8.43 3.77
C ARG A 11 -13.75 9.17 4.23
N THR A 12 -12.78 9.31 3.34
CA THR A 12 -11.68 10.27 3.52
C THR A 12 -12.09 11.56 2.83
N HIS A 13 -12.60 12.53 3.61
CA HIS A 13 -12.79 13.89 3.09
C HIS A 13 -11.41 14.51 2.87
N VAL A 14 -11.02 14.65 1.61
CA VAL A 14 -9.88 15.50 1.23
C VAL A 14 -10.49 16.86 0.85
N PRO A 15 -10.18 17.94 1.59
CA PRO A 15 -10.66 19.27 1.22
C PRO A 15 -10.19 19.64 -0.20
N ILE A 16 -11.00 20.42 -0.91
CA ILE A 16 -10.58 21.07 -2.16
C ILE A 16 -9.36 21.97 -1.85
N GLY A 17 -8.27 21.80 -2.59
CA GLY A 17 -6.98 22.44 -2.31
C GLY A 17 -6.03 21.64 -1.42
N GLY A 18 -6.42 20.41 -1.05
CA GLY A 18 -5.53 19.43 -0.42
C GLY A 18 -4.67 18.66 -1.43
N SER A 19 -3.92 17.68 -0.94
CA SER A 19 -3.11 16.78 -1.76
C SER A 19 -3.32 15.34 -1.34
N VAL A 20 -3.23 14.40 -2.28
CA VAL A 20 -3.20 12.97 -1.99
C VAL A 20 -1.84 12.43 -2.40
N THR A 21 -1.19 11.67 -1.53
CA THR A 21 0.02 10.92 -1.90
C THR A 21 -0.31 9.44 -1.91
N ALA A 22 0.04 8.75 -3.00
CA ALA A 22 -0.09 7.32 -3.14
C ALA A 22 1.30 6.67 -3.05
N LEU A 23 1.41 5.62 -2.25
CA LEU A 23 2.59 4.76 -2.19
C LEU A 23 2.19 3.41 -2.81
N MET A 24 2.88 3.01 -3.88
CA MET A 24 2.74 1.68 -4.45
C MET A 24 3.85 0.80 -3.89
N ALA A 25 3.48 -0.24 -3.15
CA ALA A 25 4.40 -1.17 -2.52
C ALA A 25 4.27 -2.56 -3.16
N ASP A 26 5.40 -3.17 -3.51
CA ASP A 26 5.50 -4.53 -4.05
C ASP A 26 6.39 -5.38 -3.14
N ILE A 27 6.03 -6.65 -2.91
CA ILE A 27 6.83 -7.58 -2.10
C ILE A 27 7.96 -8.13 -2.97
N ASP A 28 9.20 -7.79 -2.61
CA ASP A 28 10.36 -8.17 -3.39
C ASP A 28 10.50 -9.70 -3.45
N HIS A 29 10.72 -10.22 -4.66
CA HIS A 29 10.93 -11.65 -4.91
C HIS A 29 9.80 -12.57 -4.44
N PHE A 30 8.54 -12.09 -4.37
CA PHE A 30 7.41 -12.89 -3.87
C PHE A 30 7.22 -14.22 -4.60
N LYS A 31 7.41 -14.26 -5.92
CA LYS A 31 7.41 -15.53 -6.68
C LYS A 31 8.45 -16.52 -6.16
N SER A 32 9.66 -16.06 -5.81
CA SER A 32 10.71 -16.94 -5.27
C SER A 32 10.33 -17.49 -3.89
N ILE A 33 9.66 -16.70 -3.07
CA ILE A 33 9.11 -17.15 -1.78
C ILE A 33 8.08 -18.26 -2.01
N ASN A 34 7.15 -18.06 -2.95
CA ASN A 34 6.16 -19.09 -3.30
C ASN A 34 6.80 -20.36 -3.86
N ASP A 35 7.77 -20.22 -4.75
CA ASP A 35 8.43 -21.36 -5.39
C ASP A 35 9.25 -22.18 -4.36
N ALA A 36 9.85 -21.52 -3.35
CA ALA A 36 10.65 -22.17 -2.32
C ALA A 36 9.85 -22.74 -1.14
N HIS A 37 8.75 -22.09 -0.76
CA HIS A 37 8.02 -22.40 0.47
C HIS A 37 6.54 -22.79 0.25
N GLY A 38 6.06 -22.71 -0.98
CA GLY A 38 4.68 -23.00 -1.36
C GLY A 38 3.73 -21.81 -1.10
N HIS A 39 2.61 -21.82 -1.83
CA HIS A 39 1.61 -20.74 -1.81
C HIS A 39 1.02 -20.47 -0.42
N PHE A 40 0.89 -21.48 0.45
CA PHE A 40 0.41 -21.28 1.81
C PHE A 40 1.32 -20.36 2.64
N VAL A 41 2.63 -20.43 2.42
CA VAL A 41 3.59 -19.52 3.07
C VAL A 41 3.54 -18.14 2.42
N GLY A 42 3.36 -18.07 1.10
CA GLY A 42 3.12 -16.80 0.41
C GLY A 42 1.89 -16.05 0.93
N ASP A 43 0.78 -16.76 1.15
CA ASP A 43 -0.44 -16.17 1.70
C ASP A 43 -0.21 -15.61 3.12
N GLN A 44 0.57 -16.31 3.94
CA GLN A 44 0.98 -15.82 5.26
C GLN A 44 1.85 -14.56 5.16
N VAL A 45 2.80 -14.53 4.23
CA VAL A 45 3.64 -13.34 3.96
C VAL A 45 2.77 -12.15 3.57
N ILE A 46 1.80 -12.33 2.66
CA ILE A 46 0.85 -11.27 2.27
C ILE A 46 0.07 -10.77 3.48
N CYS A 47 -0.44 -11.68 4.32
CA CYS A 47 -1.16 -11.32 5.53
C CYS A 47 -0.28 -10.51 6.49
N SER A 48 0.95 -10.95 6.74
CA SER A 48 1.90 -10.28 7.64
C SER A 48 2.28 -8.90 7.13
N VAL A 49 2.52 -8.75 5.83
CA VAL A 49 2.78 -7.46 5.19
C VAL A 49 1.57 -6.54 5.32
N ALA A 50 0.36 -7.01 5.02
CA ALA A 50 -0.87 -6.21 5.14
C ALA A 50 -1.08 -5.68 6.56
N HIS A 51 -0.94 -6.53 7.58
CA HIS A 51 -1.05 -6.12 8.99
C HIS A 51 0.05 -5.13 9.37
N THR A 52 1.28 -5.37 8.92
CA THR A 52 2.43 -4.48 9.18
C THR A 52 2.21 -3.10 8.59
N LEU A 53 1.80 -3.02 7.32
CA LEU A 53 1.46 -1.76 6.65
C LEU A 53 0.33 -1.04 7.38
N LYS A 54 -0.77 -1.75 7.71
CA LYS A 54 -1.92 -1.12 8.40
C LYS A 54 -1.57 -0.61 9.79
N SER A 55 -0.73 -1.32 10.54
CA SER A 55 -0.27 -0.90 11.88
C SER A 55 0.67 0.32 11.85
N ALA A 56 1.23 0.63 10.70
CA ALA A 56 2.28 1.64 10.53
C ALA A 56 1.77 2.96 9.92
N ILE A 57 0.47 3.04 9.61
CA ILE A 57 -0.19 4.22 9.05
C ILE A 57 -1.22 4.79 10.04
N ARG A 58 -1.70 6.01 9.78
CA ARG A 58 -2.72 6.67 10.64
C ARG A 58 -4.11 6.08 10.33
N ALA A 59 -5.06 6.34 11.22
CA ALA A 59 -6.46 5.93 11.01
C ALA A 59 -7.10 6.60 9.79
N SER A 60 -6.65 7.82 9.44
CA SER A 60 -7.08 8.57 8.25
C SER A 60 -6.53 8.02 6.93
N ASP A 61 -5.49 7.19 7.00
CA ASP A 61 -4.80 6.66 5.84
C ASP A 61 -5.42 5.31 5.46
N LEU A 62 -5.31 4.97 4.18
CA LEU A 62 -5.83 3.71 3.63
C LEU A 62 -4.68 2.83 3.18
N VAL A 63 -4.77 1.53 3.46
CA VAL A 63 -3.96 0.48 2.83
C VAL A 63 -4.94 -0.45 2.14
N ALA A 64 -4.68 -0.79 0.88
CA ALA A 64 -5.44 -1.77 0.13
C ALA A 64 -4.49 -2.69 -0.65
N ARG A 65 -4.89 -3.95 -0.81
CA ARG A 65 -4.22 -4.87 -1.74
C ARG A 65 -4.70 -4.52 -3.16
N PHE A 66 -3.77 -4.24 -4.07
CA PHE A 66 -4.10 -3.80 -5.41
C PHE A 66 -4.21 -5.00 -6.36
N TRP A 67 -3.17 -5.83 -6.42
CA TRP A 67 -3.11 -7.03 -7.25
C TRP A 67 -2.08 -7.99 -6.66
N GLY A 68 -2.26 -9.32 -6.76
CA GLY A 68 -1.21 -10.29 -6.36
C GLY A 68 -0.52 -9.96 -5.02
N GLU A 69 0.77 -9.62 -5.06
CA GLU A 69 1.61 -9.15 -3.95
C GLU A 69 1.70 -7.63 -3.75
N GLU A 70 1.02 -6.84 -4.57
CA GLU A 70 1.08 -5.38 -4.57
C GLU A 70 0.04 -4.74 -3.61
N PHE A 71 0.47 -3.66 -2.96
CA PHE A 71 -0.33 -2.86 -2.05
C PHE A 71 -0.27 -1.37 -2.42
N VAL A 72 -1.39 -0.68 -2.28
CA VAL A 72 -1.46 0.78 -2.36
C VAL A 72 -1.74 1.36 -0.99
N VAL A 73 -0.98 2.40 -0.62
CA VAL A 73 -1.22 3.22 0.57
C VAL A 73 -1.59 4.63 0.15
N ILE A 74 -2.78 5.09 0.55
CA ILE A 74 -3.30 6.42 0.24
C ILE A 74 -3.18 7.31 1.48
N LEU A 75 -2.51 8.45 1.30
CA LEU A 75 -2.13 9.38 2.36
C LEU A 75 -2.72 10.76 2.06
N PRO A 76 -3.89 11.09 2.62
CA PRO A 76 -4.45 12.43 2.53
C PRO A 76 -3.58 13.47 3.24
N ASN A 77 -3.31 14.58 2.56
CA ASN A 77 -2.68 15.79 3.11
C ASN A 77 -1.35 15.55 3.84
N ILE A 78 -0.55 14.58 3.37
CA ILE A 78 0.79 14.37 3.90
C ILE A 78 1.80 15.35 3.27
N PRO A 79 2.71 15.96 4.05
CA PRO A 79 3.83 16.71 3.49
C PRO A 79 4.77 15.79 2.67
N PRO A 80 5.38 16.27 1.56
CA PRO A 80 6.25 15.43 0.72
C PRO A 80 7.43 14.78 1.47
N LYS A 81 8.01 15.49 2.45
CA LYS A 81 9.11 14.97 3.28
C LYS A 81 8.66 13.82 4.19
N ASP A 82 7.41 13.89 4.66
CA ASP A 82 6.83 12.89 5.55
C ASP A 82 6.45 11.62 4.79
N ALA A 83 6.07 11.74 3.51
CA ALA A 83 5.78 10.58 2.65
C ALA A 83 7.00 9.68 2.46
N ASN A 84 8.17 10.26 2.15
CA ASN A 84 9.42 9.50 2.04
C ASN A 84 9.81 8.86 3.39
N THR A 85 9.68 9.60 4.47
CA THR A 85 9.95 9.10 5.82
C THR A 85 9.03 7.92 6.17
N LEU A 86 7.74 8.02 5.83
CA LEU A 86 6.78 6.94 6.00
C LEU A 86 7.16 5.73 5.14
N ALA A 87 7.49 5.91 3.87
CA ALA A 87 7.92 4.81 3.00
C ALA A 87 9.13 4.06 3.58
N GLN A 88 10.17 4.76 4.04
CA GLN A 88 11.31 4.10 4.69
C GLN A 88 10.94 3.39 5.99
N ARG A 89 10.00 3.95 6.77
CA ARG A 89 9.46 3.29 7.96
C ARG A 89 8.71 2.00 7.61
N LEU A 90 7.90 2.01 6.55
CA LEU A 90 7.17 0.83 6.09
C LEU A 90 8.14 -0.26 5.64
N ARG A 91 9.16 0.08 4.82
CA ARG A 91 10.21 -0.85 4.39
C ARG A 91 10.92 -1.50 5.57
N ARG A 92 11.34 -0.71 6.55
CA ARG A 92 12.00 -1.21 7.76
C ARG A 92 11.09 -2.16 8.56
N LYS A 93 9.85 -1.76 8.83
CA LYS A 93 8.91 -2.60 9.57
C LYS A 93 8.62 -3.93 8.86
N VAL A 94 8.52 -3.93 7.52
CA VAL A 94 8.35 -5.16 6.74
C VAL A 94 9.57 -6.05 6.83
N SER A 95 10.79 -5.48 6.80
CA SER A 95 12.02 -6.27 6.99
C SER A 95 12.19 -6.89 8.38
N GLU A 96 11.42 -6.42 9.36
CA GLU A 96 11.40 -6.94 10.74
C GLU A 96 10.34 -8.04 10.93
N ILE A 97 9.55 -8.38 9.89
CA ILE A 97 8.56 -9.47 9.97
C ILE A 97 9.31 -10.78 10.24
N THR A 98 8.89 -11.46 11.29
CA THR A 98 9.32 -12.81 11.61
C THR A 98 8.16 -13.77 11.32
N THR A 99 8.44 -14.82 10.58
CA THR A 99 7.49 -15.88 10.25
C THR A 99 7.71 -17.07 11.19
N ASP A 100 6.64 -17.56 11.81
CA ASP A 100 6.71 -18.54 12.91
C ASP A 100 7.40 -19.86 12.53
N THR A 101 7.28 -20.28 11.27
CA THR A 101 7.71 -21.62 10.81
C THR A 101 9.07 -21.63 10.11
N THR A 102 9.53 -20.50 9.58
CA THR A 102 10.78 -20.43 8.78
C THR A 102 11.24 -18.98 8.74
N PRO A 103 12.50 -18.65 9.04
CA PRO A 103 12.99 -17.28 8.88
C PRO A 103 13.07 -16.92 7.39
N ILE A 104 12.11 -16.12 6.91
CA ILE A 104 12.06 -15.61 5.54
C ILE A 104 12.36 -14.12 5.60
N ALA A 105 13.40 -13.69 4.91
CA ALA A 105 13.66 -12.27 4.74
C ALA A 105 12.63 -11.68 3.77
N ILE A 106 11.79 -10.77 4.27
CA ILE A 106 10.74 -10.12 3.47
C ILE A 106 11.11 -8.65 3.33
N THR A 107 11.21 -8.16 2.10
CA THR A 107 11.41 -6.74 1.82
C THR A 107 10.34 -6.26 0.85
N ILE A 108 10.15 -4.94 0.83
CA ILE A 108 9.26 -4.30 -0.14
C ILE A 108 9.98 -3.14 -0.83
N SER A 109 9.65 -2.96 -2.11
CA SER A 109 9.96 -1.78 -2.89
C SER A 109 8.77 -0.83 -2.89
N ILE A 110 9.00 0.48 -2.77
CA ILE A 110 7.93 1.48 -2.68
C ILE A 110 8.17 2.63 -3.67
N GLY A 111 7.25 2.80 -4.62
CA GLY A 111 7.11 4.01 -5.44
C GLY A 111 6.19 5.03 -4.76
N ILE A 112 6.45 6.33 -4.96
CA ILE A 112 5.69 7.42 -4.35
C ILE A 112 5.22 8.37 -5.45
N SER A 113 3.94 8.71 -5.46
CA SER A 113 3.38 9.76 -6.31
C SER A 113 2.48 10.69 -5.50
N ARG A 114 2.56 11.99 -5.78
CA ARG A 114 1.73 13.02 -5.16
C ARG A 114 0.83 13.64 -6.22
N PHE A 115 -0.43 13.85 -5.85
CA PHE A 115 -1.44 14.48 -6.67
C PHE A 115 -2.02 15.65 -5.89
N ASP A 116 -2.06 16.82 -6.49
CA ASP A 116 -2.81 17.94 -5.92
C ASP A 116 -4.29 17.79 -6.32
N THR A 117 -5.18 17.95 -5.34
CA THR A 117 -6.62 17.68 -5.57
C THR A 117 -7.21 18.60 -6.62
N ALA A 118 -6.72 19.83 -6.75
CA ALA A 118 -7.13 20.75 -7.80
C ALA A 118 -6.91 20.19 -9.21
N GLU A 119 -5.73 19.61 -9.46
CA GLU A 119 -5.37 19.02 -10.76
C GLU A 119 -6.18 17.74 -11.06
N LEU A 120 -6.50 16.95 -10.03
CA LEU A 120 -7.34 15.75 -10.17
C LEU A 120 -8.78 16.09 -10.57
N PHE A 121 -9.33 17.19 -10.06
CA PHE A 121 -10.68 17.65 -10.45
C PHE A 121 -10.73 18.11 -11.91
N GLU A 122 -9.68 18.79 -12.39
CA GLU A 122 -9.59 19.26 -13.79
C GLU A 122 -9.43 18.08 -14.76
N SER A 123 -8.53 17.14 -14.46
CA SER A 123 -8.32 15.92 -15.27
C SER A 123 -9.56 15.01 -15.35
N GLY A 124 -10.36 14.95 -14.28
CA GLY A 124 -11.58 14.14 -14.22
C GLY A 124 -12.73 14.70 -15.06
N LEU A 125 -12.73 16.01 -15.35
CA LEU A 125 -13.74 16.66 -16.19
C LEU A 125 -13.44 16.46 -17.69
N GLU A 126 -12.18 16.38 -18.09
CA GLU A 126 -11.80 16.19 -19.51
C GLU A 126 -12.08 14.77 -20.05
N HIS A 127 -12.32 13.78 -19.17
CA HIS A 127 -12.59 12.38 -19.56
C HIS A 127 -14.08 12.01 -19.51
N TYR A 128 -14.97 12.98 -19.28
CA TYR A 128 -16.42 12.79 -19.20
C TYR A 128 -17.22 13.42 -20.37
N ASP A 129 -16.55 13.86 -21.43
CA ASP A 129 -17.15 14.23 -22.73
C ASP A 129 -16.98 13.11 -23.78
#